data_AF-K9MZ98-F1
#
_entry.id   AF-K9MZ98-F1
#
_cell.length_a   1.000
_cell.length_b   1.000
_cell.length_c   1.000
_cell.angle_alpha   90.00
_cell.angle_beta   90.00
_cell.angle_gamma   90.00
#
_symmetry.space_group_name_H-M   'P 1'
#
loop_
_entity.id
_entity.type
_entity.pdbx_description
1 polymer ?
#
loop_
_entity_poly.entity_id
_entity_poly.type
_entity_poly.pdbx_seq_one_letter_code
_entity_poly.pdbx_strand_id
1 'polypeptide(L)'
;SQAGAMGFIINRSQPVTFADVLLHLELIDKNDAIMLPDHARHFPIQSGGPVETGRGFVLHSDDYLSDSSIPISDDISLTATLDIVRAISDGRGPRRATMLLGYAGWGPGQLE
;
A
#
# COMPACT_ATOMS: atom_id res chain seq x y z
N SER A 1 -8.92 13.12 18.96
CA SER A 1 -8.70 14.27 18.05
C SER A 1 -10.05 14.79 17.60
N GLN A 2 -10.22 16.12 17.51
CA GLN A 2 -11.47 16.71 17.01
C GLN A 2 -11.82 16.31 15.57
N ALA A 3 -10.86 15.79 14.79
CA ALA A 3 -11.06 15.31 13.43
C ALA A 3 -11.33 13.80 13.33
N GLY A 4 -11.34 13.06 14.45
CA GLY A 4 -11.40 11.59 14.46
C GLY A 4 -10.03 10.93 14.29
N ALA A 5 -10.02 9.65 13.91
CA ALA A 5 -8.81 8.85 13.72
C ALA A 5 -8.92 7.97 12.48
N MET A 6 -7.78 7.68 11.86
CA MET A 6 -7.63 6.72 10.77
C MET A 6 -6.65 5.63 11.22
N GLY A 7 -6.89 4.40 10.79
CA GLY A 7 -6.00 3.27 11.05
C GLY A 7 -6.08 2.21 9.96
N PHE A 8 -5.17 1.24 10.04
CA PHE A 8 -5.08 0.16 9.08
C PHE A 8 -5.05 -1.19 9.79
N ILE A 9 -5.75 -2.16 9.24
CA ILE A 9 -5.58 -3.57 9.59
C ILE A 9 -4.37 -4.09 8.81
N ILE A 10 -3.38 -4.66 9.52
CA ILE A 10 -2.09 -5.09 8.93
C ILE A 10 -1.93 -6.62 8.85
N ASN A 11 -2.90 -7.37 9.38
CA ASN A 11 -2.83 -8.82 9.58
C ASN A 11 -3.97 -9.57 8.88
N ARG A 12 -4.50 -9.02 7.78
CA ARG A 12 -5.62 -9.60 7.03
C ARG A 12 -5.32 -9.58 5.54
N SER A 13 -4.75 -10.68 5.04
CA SER A 13 -4.41 -10.80 3.62
C SER A 13 -5.64 -10.70 2.73
N GLN A 14 -5.46 -10.09 1.56
CA GLN A 14 -6.46 -10.09 0.49
C GLN A 14 -6.14 -11.17 -0.54
N PRO A 15 -7.15 -11.73 -1.24
CA PRO A 15 -6.93 -12.69 -2.33
C PRO A 15 -6.42 -12.03 -3.61
N VAL A 16 -6.53 -10.70 -3.73
CA VAL A 16 -6.00 -9.95 -4.88
C VAL A 16 -4.48 -9.94 -4.84
N THR A 17 -3.86 -10.14 -5.99
CA THR A 17 -2.40 -10.10 -6.14
C THR A 17 -1.92 -8.71 -6.55
N PHE A 18 -0.62 -8.45 -6.37
CA PHE A 18 -0.04 -7.18 -6.83
C PHE A 18 -0.07 -7.04 -8.36
N ALA A 19 0.04 -8.16 -9.09
CA ALA A 19 -0.15 -8.16 -10.53
C ALA A 19 -1.57 -7.72 -10.93
N ASP A 20 -2.60 -8.18 -10.21
CA ASP A 20 -3.98 -7.75 -10.46
C ASP A 20 -4.16 -6.24 -10.24
N VAL A 21 -3.51 -5.69 -9.21
CA VAL A 21 -3.51 -4.24 -8.94
C VAL A 21 -2.82 -3.47 -10.05
N LEU A 22 -1.64 -3.91 -10.50
CA LEU A 22 -0.90 -3.26 -11.58
C LEU A 22 -1.69 -3.28 -12.90
N LEU A 23 -2.34 -4.39 -13.22
CA LEU A 23 -3.22 -4.53 -14.39
C LEU A 23 -4.45 -3.61 -14.29
N HIS A 24 -5.08 -3.55 -13.11
CA HIS A 24 -6.25 -2.69 -12.89
C HIS A 24 -5.90 -1.20 -13.00
N LEU A 25 -4.71 -0.81 -12.57
CA LEU A 25 -4.19 0.55 -12.67
C LEU A 25 -3.56 0.87 -14.03
N GLU A 26 -3.62 -0.06 -14.99
CA GLU A 26 -3.04 0.06 -16.34
C GLU A 26 -1.53 0.40 -16.30
N LEU A 27 -0.83 -0.09 -15.27
CA LEU A 27 0.61 0.11 -15.09
C LEU A 27 1.46 -0.90 -15.85
N ILE A 28 0.88 -2.08 -16.14
CA ILE A 28 1.49 -3.16 -16.92
C ILE A 28 0.42 -3.84 -17.78
N ASP A 29 0.85 -4.63 -18.76
CA ASP A 29 -0.05 -5.54 -19.48
C ASP A 29 0.06 -7.01 -19.03
N LYS A 30 -0.74 -7.89 -19.65
CA LYS A 30 -0.76 -9.33 -19.30
C LYS A 30 0.54 -10.06 -19.65
N ASN A 31 1.28 -9.59 -20.66
CA ASN A 31 2.57 -10.16 -21.06
C ASN A 31 3.67 -9.70 -20.09
N ASP A 32 3.56 -8.48 -19.55
CA ASP A 32 4.47 -7.99 -18.52
C ASP A 32 4.26 -8.68 -17.17
N ALA A 33 3.00 -9.02 -16.84
CA ALA A 33 2.64 -9.66 -15.57
C ALA A 33 3.39 -10.99 -15.32
N ILE A 34 3.70 -11.75 -16.37
CA ILE A 34 4.49 -12.99 -16.26
C ILE A 34 5.99 -12.72 -16.05
N MET A 35 6.48 -11.56 -16.50
CA MET A 35 7.87 -11.12 -16.37
C MET A 35 8.14 -10.36 -15.06
N LEU A 36 7.11 -10.11 -14.25
CA LEU A 36 7.27 -9.44 -12.97
C LEU A 36 8.31 -10.15 -12.11
N PRO A 37 9.20 -9.39 -11.44
CA PRO A 37 10.17 -9.96 -10.54
C PRO A 37 9.48 -10.63 -9.35
N ASP A 38 10.15 -11.61 -8.76
CA ASP A 38 9.53 -12.50 -7.78
C ASP A 38 9.00 -11.77 -6.54
N HIS A 39 9.72 -10.74 -6.07
CA HIS A 39 9.29 -9.92 -4.94
C HIS A 39 8.02 -9.12 -5.25
N ALA A 40 7.82 -8.69 -6.51
CA ALA A 40 6.63 -7.96 -6.92
C ALA A 40 5.43 -8.93 -7.07
N ARG A 41 5.65 -10.13 -7.60
CA ARG A 41 4.60 -11.16 -7.71
C ARG A 41 4.07 -11.59 -6.34
N HIS A 42 4.97 -11.74 -5.37
CA HIS A 42 4.62 -12.13 -4.00
C HIS A 42 4.44 -10.92 -3.05
N PHE A 43 4.28 -9.72 -3.60
CA PHE A 43 4.15 -8.52 -2.80
C PHE A 43 2.86 -8.57 -1.96
N PRO A 44 2.95 -8.39 -0.63
CA PRO A 44 1.80 -8.63 0.25
C PRO A 44 0.75 -7.53 0.10
N ILE A 45 -0.50 -7.97 -0.10
CA ILE A 45 -1.69 -7.11 -0.08
C ILE A 45 -2.56 -7.47 1.11
N GLN A 46 -2.87 -6.47 1.91
CA GLN A 46 -3.66 -6.56 3.11
C GLN A 46 -4.96 -5.75 2.94
N SER A 47 -6.01 -6.17 3.62
CA SER A 47 -7.22 -5.38 3.84
C SER A 47 -6.88 -4.35 4.90
N GLY A 48 -6.75 -3.08 4.52
CA GLY A 48 -6.47 -1.99 5.44
C GLY A 48 -7.72 -1.55 6.22
N GLY A 49 -8.92 -1.77 5.68
CA GLY A 49 -10.17 -1.62 6.41
C GLY A 49 -11.38 -1.49 5.49
N PRO A 50 -12.58 -1.26 6.05
CA PRO A 50 -13.83 -1.26 5.28
C PRO A 50 -14.09 0.04 4.51
N VAL A 51 -13.37 1.12 4.80
CA VAL A 51 -13.59 2.44 4.19
C VAL A 51 -12.68 2.60 2.98
N GLU A 52 -13.23 3.16 1.89
CA GLU A 52 -12.52 3.39 0.60
C GLU A 52 -11.69 2.19 0.13
N THR A 53 -12.28 0.98 0.07
CA THR A 53 -11.56 -0.27 -0.29
C THR A 53 -10.88 -0.25 -1.66
N GLY A 54 -11.27 0.64 -2.57
CA GLY A 54 -10.60 0.86 -3.85
C GLY A 54 -9.32 1.71 -3.76
N ARG A 55 -9.05 2.33 -2.61
CA ARG A 55 -7.88 3.16 -2.40
C ARG A 55 -6.74 2.32 -1.83
N GLY A 56 -5.58 2.39 -2.47
CA GLY A 56 -4.37 1.72 -2.04
C GLY A 56 -3.43 2.65 -1.28
N PHE A 57 -2.85 2.12 -0.21
CA PHE A 57 -1.76 2.73 0.53
C PHE A 57 -0.60 1.74 0.59
N VAL A 58 0.62 2.22 0.59
CA VAL A 58 1.82 1.40 0.78
C VAL A 58 2.45 1.81 2.08
N LEU A 59 2.49 0.87 3.03
CA LEU A 59 3.27 1.01 4.26
C LEU A 59 4.65 0.41 4.00
N HIS A 60 5.70 1.17 4.23
CA HIS A 60 7.06 0.77 3.88
C HIS A 60 8.13 1.27 4.84
N SER A 61 9.31 0.69 4.74
CA SER A 61 10.51 1.20 5.41
C SER A 61 10.92 2.58 4.89
N ASP A 62 11.60 3.35 5.73
CA ASP A 62 12.08 4.73 5.46
C ASP A 62 13.13 4.85 4.34
N ASP A 63 13.61 3.73 3.80
CA ASP A 63 14.63 3.68 2.74
C ASP A 63 14.12 4.06 1.34
N TYR A 64 12.81 4.22 1.19
CA TYR A 64 12.20 4.83 0.01
C TYR A 64 11.75 6.26 0.34
N LEU A 65 12.48 7.23 -0.22
CA LEU A 65 12.17 8.64 -0.05
C LEU A 65 11.29 9.13 -1.20
N SER A 66 10.11 9.63 -0.87
CA SER A 66 9.23 10.34 -1.80
C SER A 66 8.64 11.56 -1.10
N ASP A 67 8.52 12.68 -1.81
CA ASP A 67 7.90 13.90 -1.29
C ASP A 67 6.41 13.70 -0.91
N SER A 68 5.81 12.61 -1.39
CA SER A 68 4.42 12.23 -1.08
C SER A 68 4.31 11.17 0.02
N SER A 69 5.42 10.81 0.66
CA SER A 69 5.44 9.90 1.80
C SER A 69 5.13 10.66 3.09
N ILE A 70 4.25 10.10 3.92
CA ILE A 70 3.96 10.59 5.27
C ILE A 70 4.77 9.74 6.25
N PRO A 71 5.76 10.30 6.96
CA PRO A 71 6.49 9.57 7.98
C PRO A 71 5.58 9.27 9.18
N ILE A 72 5.54 8.00 9.60
CA ILE A 72 4.76 7.55 10.76
C ILE A 72 5.66 7.40 11.99
N SER A 73 6.86 6.86 11.79
CA SER A 73 7.92 6.73 12.80
C SER A 73 9.29 6.72 12.11
N ASP A 74 10.38 6.64 12.87
CA ASP A 74 11.75 6.70 12.33
C ASP A 74 12.00 5.66 11.22
N ASP A 75 11.47 4.45 11.36
CA ASP A 75 11.70 3.36 10.41
C ASP A 75 10.52 3.08 9.44
N ILE A 76 9.42 3.86 9.51
CA ILE A 76 8.17 3.53 8.80
C ILE A 76 7.54 4.78 8.18
N SER A 77 7.21 4.64 6.89
CA SER A 77 6.52 5.66 6.09
C SER A 77 5.29 5.08 5.38
N LEU A 78 4.31 5.94 5.12
CA LEU A 78 3.09 5.63 4.40
C LEU A 78 3.00 6.46 3.13
N THR A 79 2.85 5.81 1.99
CA THR A 79 2.74 6.49 0.68
C THR A 79 1.46 6.07 -0.03
N ALA A 80 0.75 7.03 -0.64
CA ALA A 80 -0.51 6.80 -1.35
C ALA A 80 -0.44 7.29 -2.81
N THR A 81 0.67 7.02 -3.49
CA THR A 81 0.90 7.41 -4.89
C THR A 81 1.17 6.21 -5.79
N LEU A 82 0.99 6.40 -7.10
CA LEU A 82 1.29 5.36 -8.09
C LEU A 82 2.80 5.14 -8.27
N ASP A 83 3.63 6.11 -7.90
CA ASP A 83 5.08 6.04 -8.12
C ASP A 83 5.76 4.96 -7.28
N ILE A 84 5.33 4.78 -6.02
CA ILE A 84 5.84 3.69 -5.19
C ILE A 84 5.40 2.32 -5.72
N VAL A 85 4.20 2.23 -6.29
CA VAL A 85 3.68 1.00 -6.91
C VAL A 85 4.54 0.62 -8.12
N ARG A 86 4.87 1.59 -8.97
CA ARG A 86 5.82 1.41 -10.10
C ARG A 86 7.23 1.07 -9.63
N ALA A 87 7.71 1.73 -8.56
CA ALA A 87 9.02 1.43 -8.00
C ALA A 87 9.10 -0.04 -7.52
N ILE A 88 8.06 -0.54 -6.85
CA ILE A 88 7.97 -1.93 -6.41
C ILE A 88 7.95 -2.89 -7.61
N SER A 89 7.15 -2.61 -8.66
CA SER A 89 7.11 -3.46 -9.86
C SER A 89 8.46 -3.56 -10.56
N ASP A 90 9.22 -2.47 -10.56
CA ASP A 90 10.55 -2.39 -11.19
C ASP A 90 11.69 -2.94 -10.31
N GLY A 91 11.40 -3.37 -9.08
CA GLY A 91 12.43 -3.79 -8.13
C GLY A 91 13.27 -2.65 -7.55
N ARG A 92 12.79 -1.40 -7.69
CA ARG A 92 13.37 -0.18 -7.11
C ARG A 92 12.59 0.32 -5.89
N GLY A 93 11.68 -0.49 -5.38
CA GLY A 93 10.87 -0.18 -4.21
C GLY A 93 11.66 -0.29 -2.90
N PRO A 94 11.03 0.07 -1.76
CA PRO A 94 11.59 -0.09 -0.42
C PRO A 94 11.96 -1.55 -0.11
N ARG A 95 12.95 -1.76 0.77
CA ARG A 95 13.35 -3.11 1.23
C ARG A 95 12.20 -3.90 1.84
N ARG A 96 11.31 -3.23 2.59
CA ARG A 96 10.15 -3.85 3.23
C ARG A 96 8.93 -3.00 2.97
N ALA A 97 7.90 -3.61 2.42
CA ALA A 97 6.62 -2.93 2.26
C ALA A 97 5.45 -3.91 2.19
N THR A 98 4.25 -3.36 2.40
CA THR A 98 2.97 -4.03 2.17
C THR A 98 1.98 -3.02 1.61
N MET A 99 1.11 -3.47 0.71
CA MET A 99 -0.02 -2.67 0.25
C MET A 99 -1.22 -2.92 1.15
N LEU A 100 -1.94 -1.85 1.46
CA LEU A 100 -3.15 -1.82 2.29
C LEU A 100 -4.28 -1.27 1.40
N LEU A 101 -5.34 -2.06 1.23
CA LEU A 101 -6.53 -1.64 0.49
C LEU A 101 -7.61 -1.18 1.46
N GLY A 102 -8.03 0.07 1.33
CA GLY A 102 -8.93 0.75 2.26
C GLY A 102 -8.28 1.05 3.62
N TYR A 103 -9.09 1.60 4.52
CA TYR A 103 -8.69 1.96 5.87
C TYR A 103 -9.86 1.82 6.86
N ALA A 104 -9.55 1.84 8.15
CA ALA A 104 -10.52 1.95 9.23
C ALA A 104 -10.60 3.41 9.69
N GLY A 105 -11.81 3.92 9.82
CA GLY A 105 -12.07 5.30 10.25
C GLY A 105 -12.89 5.33 11.52
N TRP A 106 -12.53 6.26 12.41
CA TRP A 106 -13.27 6.58 13.62
C TRP A 106 -13.62 8.06 13.60
N GLY A 107 -14.86 8.39 13.91
CA GLY A 107 -15.30 9.76 14.13
C GLY A 107 -14.68 10.37 15.40
N PRO A 108 -14.86 11.68 15.61
CA PRO A 108 -14.43 12.35 16.83
C PRO A 108 -15.01 11.67 18.08
N GLY A 109 -14.20 11.45 19.12
CA GLY A 109 -14.64 10.84 20.38
C GLY A 109 -14.88 9.33 20.37
N GLN A 110 -14.66 8.62 19.25
CA GLN A 110 -14.89 7.17 19.19
C GLN A 110 -13.70 6.30 19.62
N LEU A 111 -12.51 6.88 19.70
CA LEU A 111 -11.27 6.18 20.03
C LEU A 111 -10.58 6.75 21.29
N GLU A 112 -11.14 7.82 21.85
CA GLU A 112 -10.59 8.57 23.00
C GLU A 112 -11.06 7.99 24.33
#